data_AF-A0A098LMR4-F1
#
_entry.id   AF-A0A098LMR4-F1
#
_cell.length_a   1.000
_cell.length_b   1.000
_cell.length_c   1.000
_cell.angle_alpha   90.00
_cell.angle_beta   90.00
_cell.angle_gamma   90.00
#
_symmetry.space_group_name_H-M   'P 1'
#
loop_
_entity.id
_entity.type
_entity.pdbx_description
1 polymer ?
#
loop_
_entity_poly.entity_id
_entity_poly.type
_entity_poly.pdbx_seq_one_letter_code
_entity_poly.pdbx_strand_id
1 'polypeptide(L)'
;MDEIKSFEDSLNKADQVHFHLTRDYNKEPSAIKLGFKEPKDGIHGYGGIHTLFKNLETILVIFMDNSDNIDLSIVSKQTASALNIKNLKFDKLNLEEYLRYEPKDRKLIILIGPNPSSDFNVVLPQEMTSPLVLDKYSTSQRQG
;
A
#
# COMPACT_ATOMS: atom_id res chain seq x y z
N MET A 1 15.12 15.69 2.16
CA MET A 1 15.00 14.64 3.19
C MET A 1 13.76 14.85 4.05
N ASP A 2 13.40 16.11 4.37
CA ASP A 2 12.25 16.43 5.22
C ASP A 2 10.88 16.08 4.62
N GLU A 3 10.72 16.11 3.29
CA GLU A 3 9.45 15.77 2.63
C GLU A 3 9.09 14.29 2.70
N ILE A 4 10.06 13.38 2.53
CA ILE A 4 9.83 11.93 2.64
C ILE A 4 9.30 11.58 4.02
N LYS A 5 9.96 12.12 5.07
CA LYS A 5 9.52 11.92 6.45
C LYS A 5 8.11 12.46 6.68
N SER A 6 7.78 13.62 6.13
CA SER A 6 6.43 14.18 6.22
C SER A 6 5.37 13.29 5.56
N PHE A 7 5.69 12.64 4.43
CA PHE A 7 4.79 11.68 3.81
C PHE A 7 4.64 10.40 4.64
N GLU A 8 5.74 9.86 5.16
CA GLU A 8 5.72 8.71 6.06
C GLU A 8 4.92 9.01 7.33
N ASP A 9 5.10 10.17 7.97
CA ASP A 9 4.34 10.57 9.16
C ASP A 9 2.83 10.62 8.89
N SER A 10 2.41 11.00 7.68
CA SER A 10 1.01 10.96 7.25
C SER A 10 0.52 9.53 7.02
N LEU A 11 1.28 8.69 6.33
CA LEU A 11 0.92 7.29 6.05
C LEU A 11 0.89 6.43 7.32
N ASN A 12 1.79 6.67 8.27
CA ASN A 12 1.89 5.94 9.54
C ASN A 12 0.75 6.23 10.53
N LYS A 13 -0.20 7.08 10.15
CA LYS A 13 -1.49 7.21 10.85
C LYS A 13 -2.49 6.12 10.45
N ALA A 14 -2.20 5.34 9.41
CA ALA A 14 -2.97 4.13 9.11
C ALA A 14 -2.78 3.11 10.22
N ASP A 15 -3.85 2.43 10.62
CA ASP A 15 -3.84 1.42 11.67
C ASP A 15 -4.03 -0.01 11.13
N GLN A 16 -4.45 -0.13 9.88
CA GLN A 16 -4.76 -1.41 9.24
C GLN A 16 -4.44 -1.39 7.75
N VAL A 17 -4.15 -2.55 7.18
CA VAL A 17 -4.12 -2.78 5.74
C VAL A 17 -5.08 -3.90 5.36
N HIS A 18 -5.76 -3.71 4.23
CA HIS A 18 -6.66 -4.70 3.63
C HIS A 18 -6.14 -5.11 2.26
N PHE A 19 -6.18 -6.40 1.96
CA PHE A 19 -5.75 -6.96 0.69
C PHE A 19 -6.97 -7.39 -0.14
N HIS A 20 -7.09 -6.84 -1.33
CA HIS A 20 -8.23 -7.05 -2.20
C HIS A 20 -7.81 -7.80 -3.47
N LEU A 21 -8.25 -9.06 -3.56
CA LEU A 21 -8.20 -9.86 -4.77
C LEU A 21 -9.24 -9.35 -5.78
N THR A 22 -8.93 -9.45 -7.06
CA THR A 22 -9.93 -9.24 -8.13
C THR A 22 -10.46 -10.60 -8.62
N ARG A 23 -11.69 -10.59 -9.15
CA ARG A 23 -12.30 -11.76 -9.79
C ARG A 23 -11.74 -12.02 -11.18
N ASP A 24 -11.23 -10.99 -11.84
CA ASP A 24 -10.71 -11.08 -13.21
C ASP A 24 -9.51 -10.14 -13.42
N TYR A 25 -8.32 -10.72 -13.26
CA TYR A 25 -7.04 -10.02 -13.43
C TYR A 25 -6.79 -9.48 -14.85
N ASN A 26 -7.60 -9.86 -15.83
CA ASN A 26 -7.52 -9.27 -17.16
C ASN A 26 -8.27 -7.94 -17.26
N LYS A 27 -9.19 -7.66 -16.35
CA LYS A 27 -10.00 -6.44 -16.33
C LYS A 27 -9.54 -5.45 -15.28
N GLU A 28 -9.14 -5.95 -14.11
CA GLU A 28 -8.85 -5.11 -12.96
C GLU A 28 -7.57 -5.60 -12.27
N PRO A 29 -6.71 -4.71 -11.76
CA PRO A 29 -5.61 -5.11 -10.90
C PRO A 29 -6.11 -5.46 -9.49
N SER A 30 -5.26 -6.14 -8.71
CA SER A 30 -5.44 -6.23 -7.26
C SER A 30 -5.29 -4.87 -6.61
N ALA A 31 -5.80 -4.72 -5.39
CA ALA A 31 -5.62 -3.51 -4.61
C ALA A 31 -5.20 -3.81 -3.16
N ILE A 32 -4.44 -2.90 -2.59
CA ILE A 32 -4.27 -2.79 -1.15
C ILE A 32 -4.90 -1.48 -0.68
N LYS A 33 -5.54 -1.52 0.48
CA LYS A 33 -6.11 -0.33 1.11
C LYS A 33 -5.47 -0.11 2.46
N LEU A 34 -4.91 1.08 2.65
CA LEU A 34 -4.52 1.56 3.97
C LEU A 34 -5.76 2.12 4.68
N GLY A 35 -6.12 1.50 5.79
CA GLY A 35 -7.22 1.88 6.66
C GLY A 35 -6.79 2.96 7.65
N PHE A 36 -7.57 4.03 7.74
CA PHE A 36 -7.38 5.14 8.68
C PHE A 36 -8.62 5.34 9.53
N LYS A 37 -8.44 5.78 10.77
CA LYS A 37 -9.55 6.29 11.60
C LYS A 37 -10.17 7.55 10.99
N GLU A 38 -9.34 8.49 10.53
CA GLU A 38 -9.76 9.68 9.80
C GLU A 38 -9.06 9.70 8.43
N PRO A 39 -9.72 9.33 7.31
CA PRO A 39 -9.07 9.19 6.00
C PRO A 39 -8.27 10.40 5.51
N LYS A 40 -8.67 11.61 5.93
CA LYS A 40 -7.95 12.85 5.63
C LYS A 40 -6.48 12.84 6.13
N ASP A 41 -6.19 12.06 7.17
CA ASP A 41 -4.84 11.94 7.73
C ASP A 41 -3.85 11.30 6.75
N GLY A 42 -4.34 10.44 5.85
CA GLY A 42 -3.53 9.76 4.84
C GLY A 42 -3.39 10.51 3.52
N ILE A 43 -4.15 11.59 3.29
CA ILE A 43 -4.19 12.29 1.99
C ILE A 43 -2.82 12.84 1.60
N HIS A 44 -2.13 13.48 2.55
CA HIS A 44 -0.80 14.06 2.30
C HIS A 44 0.22 13.00 1.91
N GLY A 45 0.25 11.90 2.67
CA GLY A 45 1.09 10.75 2.40
C GLY A 45 0.79 10.08 1.06
N TYR A 46 -0.50 9.94 0.71
CA TYR A 46 -0.93 9.42 -0.58
C TYR A 46 -0.48 10.31 -1.74
N GLY A 47 -0.56 11.64 -1.58
CA GLY A 47 0.02 12.59 -2.54
C GLY A 47 1.54 12.49 -2.65
N GLY A 48 2.22 12.16 -1.55
CA GLY A 48 3.64 11.82 -1.52
C GLY A 48 3.98 10.60 -2.36
N ILE A 49 3.21 9.52 -2.25
CA ILE A 49 3.37 8.32 -3.11
C ILE A 49 3.28 8.73 -4.58
N HIS A 50 2.28 9.51 -4.96
CA HIS A 50 2.14 9.96 -6.35
C HIS A 50 3.31 10.84 -6.80
N THR A 51 3.70 11.82 -6.00
CA THR A 51 4.81 12.73 -6.34
C THR A 51 6.13 11.98 -6.52
N LEU A 52 6.41 11.02 -5.64
CA LEU A 52 7.69 10.30 -5.65
C LEU A 52 7.75 9.20 -6.71
N PHE A 53 6.62 8.60 -7.08
CA PHE A 53 6.62 7.34 -7.82
C PHE A 53 5.83 7.32 -9.14
N LYS A 54 5.14 8.42 -9.54
CA LYS A 54 4.25 8.47 -10.72
C LYS A 54 4.79 7.83 -12.00
N ASN A 55 6.10 7.89 -12.22
CA ASN A 55 6.76 7.41 -13.44
C ASN A 55 7.87 6.37 -13.15
N LEU A 56 7.95 5.85 -11.93
CA LEU A 56 8.99 4.92 -11.52
C LEU A 56 8.42 3.51 -11.46
N GLU A 57 9.23 2.55 -11.89
CA GLU A 57 8.97 1.17 -11.49
C GLU A 57 9.14 1.06 -9.99
N THR A 58 8.05 0.70 -9.33
CA THR A 58 7.95 0.60 -7.89
C THR A 58 7.74 -0.84 -7.47
N ILE A 59 8.01 -1.12 -6.20
CA ILE A 59 7.82 -2.43 -5.57
C ILE A 59 7.23 -2.18 -4.17
N LEU A 60 6.14 -2.86 -3.81
CA LEU A 60 5.63 -2.96 -2.44
C LEU A 60 6.29 -4.13 -1.71
N VAL A 61 7.19 -3.88 -0.79
CA VAL A 61 7.75 -4.93 0.08
C VAL A 61 6.87 -5.06 1.32
N ILE A 62 6.54 -6.30 1.69
CA ILE A 62 5.79 -6.63 2.91
C ILE A 62 6.75 -7.30 3.90
N PHE A 63 6.86 -6.74 5.10
CA PHE A 63 7.61 -7.32 6.20
C PHE A 63 6.63 -7.77 7.28
N MET A 64 6.69 -9.05 7.66
CA MET A 64 5.95 -9.50 8.84
C MET A 64 6.77 -9.21 10.08
N ASP A 65 6.26 -8.32 10.93
CA ASP A 65 6.86 -8.00 12.22
C ASP A 65 6.50 -9.06 13.27
N ASN A 66 5.23 -9.44 13.30
CA ASN A 66 4.70 -10.51 14.15
C ASN A 66 3.46 -11.14 13.50
N SER A 67 2.67 -11.92 14.27
CA SER A 67 1.48 -12.59 13.74
C SER A 67 0.33 -11.65 13.37
N ASP A 68 0.33 -10.43 13.90
CA ASP A 68 -0.82 -9.53 13.91
C ASP A 68 -0.52 -8.21 13.17
N ASN A 69 0.76 -7.86 13.02
CA ASN A 69 1.21 -6.62 12.39
C ASN A 69 2.22 -6.86 11.26
N ILE A 70 2.15 -6.00 10.25
CA ILE A 70 3.12 -5.90 9.15
C ILE A 70 3.62 -4.48 8.95
N ASP A 71 4.80 -4.38 8.37
CA ASP A 71 5.36 -3.18 7.78
C ASP A 71 5.28 -3.28 6.24
N LEU A 72 5.03 -2.15 5.59
CA LEU A 72 5.03 -2.00 4.14
C LEU A 72 6.10 -0.99 3.73
N SER A 73 6.85 -1.31 2.67
CA SER A 73 7.75 -0.35 2.03
C SER A 73 7.42 -0.22 0.55
N ILE A 74 7.15 1.00 0.09
CA ILE A 74 7.03 1.30 -1.34
C ILE A 74 8.41 1.78 -1.80
N VAL A 75 9.09 0.99 -2.63
CA VAL A 75 10.47 1.23 -3.04
C VAL A 75 10.55 1.43 -4.54
N SER A 76 11.30 2.42 -4.99
CA SER A 76 11.64 2.62 -6.40
C SER A 76 12.77 1.67 -6.81
N LYS A 77 12.61 0.95 -7.92
CA LYS A 77 13.68 0.13 -8.50
C LYS A 77 14.83 0.96 -9.08
N GLN A 78 14.59 2.25 -9.31
CA GLN A 78 15.49 3.11 -10.09
C GLN A 78 16.25 4.10 -9.21
N THR A 79 15.61 4.64 -8.18
CA THR A 79 16.10 5.82 -7.44
C THR A 79 16.50 5.53 -6.00
N ALA A 80 16.46 4.25 -5.59
CA ALA A 80 16.65 3.80 -4.20
C ALA A 80 15.75 4.49 -3.16
N SER A 81 14.75 5.26 -3.61
CA SER A 81 13.80 5.96 -2.74
C SER A 81 12.80 4.97 -2.17
N ALA A 82 12.47 5.13 -0.88
CA ALA A 82 11.51 4.28 -0.18
C ALA A 82 10.58 5.14 0.69
N LEU A 83 9.31 4.75 0.75
CA LEU A 83 8.36 5.17 1.78
C LEU A 83 7.98 3.97 2.63
N ASN A 84 8.10 4.11 3.95
CA ASN A 84 7.83 3.04 4.91
C ASN A 84 6.58 3.37 5.73
N ILE A 85 5.72 2.37 5.83
CA ILE A 85 4.45 2.42 6.56
C ILE A 85 4.50 1.26 7.54
N LYS A 86 4.34 1.54 8.83
CA LYS A 86 4.72 0.61 9.89
C LYS A 86 3.56 0.21 10.77
N ASN A 87 3.69 -0.95 11.40
CA ASN A 87 2.83 -1.43 12.47
C ASN A 87 1.34 -1.48 12.06
N LEU A 88 1.08 -1.94 10.84
CA LEU A 88 -0.26 -2.08 10.28
C LEU A 88 -0.87 -3.42 10.70
N LYS A 89 -2.07 -3.39 11.27
CA LYS A 89 -2.85 -4.61 11.48
C LYS A 89 -3.26 -5.21 10.14
N PHE A 90 -3.42 -6.53 10.08
CA PHE A 90 -3.88 -7.21 8.88
C PHE A 90 -4.68 -8.47 9.21
N ASP A 91 -5.48 -8.94 8.24
CA ASP A 91 -6.08 -10.27 8.31
C ASP A 91 -5.11 -11.27 7.68
N LYS A 92 -4.64 -12.22 8.48
CA LYS A 92 -3.64 -13.21 8.07
C LYS A 92 -4.14 -14.13 6.96
N LEU A 93 -5.39 -14.59 7.04
CA LEU A 93 -5.95 -15.48 6.02
C LEU A 93 -6.09 -14.75 4.69
N ASN A 94 -6.55 -13.50 4.74
CA ASN A 94 -6.66 -12.62 3.57
C ASN A 94 -5.29 -12.33 2.95
N LEU A 95 -4.24 -12.07 3.74
CA LEU A 95 -2.88 -11.90 3.22
C LEU A 95 -2.36 -13.19 2.56
N GLU A 96 -2.53 -14.34 3.20
CA GLU A 96 -2.10 -15.63 2.65
C GLU A 96 -2.81 -15.94 1.33
N GLU A 97 -4.11 -15.67 1.26
CA GLU A 97 -4.92 -15.81 0.05
C GLU A 97 -4.44 -14.85 -1.05
N TYR A 98 -4.20 -13.58 -0.69
CA TYR A 98 -3.69 -12.56 -1.57
C TYR A 98 -2.35 -12.97 -2.21
N LEU A 99 -1.38 -13.36 -1.38
CA LEU A 99 -0.05 -13.77 -1.83
C LEU A 99 -0.08 -15.05 -2.69
N ARG A 100 -1.07 -15.93 -2.47
CA ARG A 100 -1.22 -17.17 -3.22
C ARG A 100 -1.76 -16.93 -4.63
N TYR A 101 -2.76 -16.06 -4.79
CA TYR A 101 -3.48 -15.90 -6.05
C TYR A 101 -3.09 -14.67 -6.87
N GLU A 102 -2.48 -13.65 -6.27
CA GLU A 102 -2.11 -12.43 -6.99
C GLU A 102 -1.01 -12.71 -8.05
N PRO A 103 -1.27 -12.48 -9.35
CA PRO A 103 -0.29 -12.71 -10.42
C PRO A 103 0.98 -11.87 -10.23
N LYS A 104 2.16 -12.48 -10.37
CA LYS A 104 3.47 -11.85 -10.10
C LYS A 104 3.91 -10.80 -11.12
N ASP A 105 3.25 -10.76 -12.26
CA ASP A 105 3.54 -9.93 -13.42
C ASP A 105 2.53 -8.78 -13.59
N ARG A 106 1.55 -8.66 -12.69
CA ARG A 106 0.51 -7.63 -12.76
C ARG A 106 0.74 -6.50 -11.77
N LYS A 107 0.29 -5.32 -12.18
CA LYS A 107 0.29 -4.11 -11.37
C LYS A 107 -0.73 -4.20 -10.23
N LEU A 108 -0.48 -3.42 -9.19
CA LEU A 108 -1.29 -3.29 -7.99
C LEU A 108 -1.85 -1.86 -7.90
N ILE A 109 -2.95 -1.69 -7.19
CA ILE A 109 -3.48 -0.38 -6.81
C ILE A 109 -3.31 -0.13 -5.30
N ILE A 110 -2.77 1.04 -4.92
CA ILE A 110 -2.83 1.51 -3.51
C ILE A 110 -3.99 2.48 -3.35
N LEU A 111 -4.77 2.26 -2.28
CA LEU A 111 -5.89 3.09 -1.87
C LEU A 111 -5.72 3.53 -0.40
N ILE A 112 -6.40 4.62 -0.05
CA ILE A 112 -6.63 5.03 1.35
C ILE A 112 -8.14 5.11 1.62
N GLY A 113 -8.55 4.75 2.83
CA GLY A 113 -9.97 4.79 3.20
C GLY A 113 -10.22 4.61 4.70
N PRO A 114 -11.49 4.68 5.14
CA PRO A 114 -11.84 4.51 6.55
C PRO A 114 -11.74 3.06 7.00
N ASN A 115 -11.27 2.87 8.24
CA ASN A 115 -11.40 1.64 9.02
C ASN A 115 -12.74 1.66 9.81
N PRO A 116 -13.43 0.53 10.11
CA PRO A 116 -13.17 -0.88 9.78
C PRO A 116 -13.81 -1.35 8.46
N SER A 117 -14.31 -0.44 7.62
CA SER A 117 -15.06 -0.83 6.43
C SER A 117 -14.22 -1.77 5.57
N SER A 118 -14.65 -3.02 5.38
CA SER A 118 -14.03 -3.94 4.43
C SER A 118 -14.35 -3.57 2.99
N ASP A 119 -15.27 -2.62 2.78
CA ASP A 119 -15.67 -2.15 1.46
C ASP A 119 -14.60 -1.22 0.86
N PHE A 120 -14.65 -1.08 -0.46
CA PHE A 120 -13.89 -0.10 -1.25
C PHE A 120 -14.41 1.32 -1.05
N ASN A 121 -14.61 1.74 0.20
CA ASN A 121 -14.83 3.13 0.53
C ASN A 121 -13.48 3.85 0.38
N VAL A 122 -13.28 4.50 -0.76
CA VAL A 122 -12.04 5.22 -1.08
C VAL A 122 -12.25 6.70 -0.85
N VAL A 123 -11.28 7.35 -0.19
CA VAL A 123 -11.21 8.81 -0.14
C VAL A 123 -10.09 9.25 -1.07
N LEU A 124 -10.46 9.84 -2.21
CA LEU A 124 -9.51 10.49 -3.12
C LEU A 124 -9.52 11.99 -2.83
N PRO A 125 -8.36 12.66 -2.73
CA PRO A 125 -8.33 14.12 -2.73
C PRO A 125 -8.97 14.65 -4.02
N GLN A 126 -9.71 15.75 -3.94
CA GLN A 126 -10.51 16.32 -5.06
C GLN A 126 -9.72 16.56 -6.35
N GLU A 127 -8.39 16.66 -6.28
CA GLU A 127 -7.50 16.87 -7.44
C GLU A 127 -6.92 15.57 -8.03
N MET A 128 -7.16 14.39 -7.42
CA MET A 128 -6.69 13.09 -7.93
C MET A 128 -7.87 12.26 -8.44
N THR A 129 -7.99 12.15 -9.76
CA THR A 129 -9.10 11.44 -10.43
C THR A 129 -8.86 9.96 -10.70
N SER A 130 -7.69 9.41 -10.33
CA SER A 130 -7.38 8.01 -10.60
C SER A 130 -6.59 7.37 -9.46
N PRO A 131 -6.96 6.13 -9.04
CA PRO A 131 -6.12 5.36 -8.14
C PRO A 131 -4.74 5.12 -8.76
N LEU A 132 -3.71 5.09 -7.91
CA LEU A 132 -2.33 4.94 -8.31
C LEU A 132 -1.99 3.48 -8.64
N VAL A 133 -1.42 3.24 -9.83
CA VAL A 133 -1.08 1.91 -10.35
C VAL A 133 0.43 1.68 -10.21
N LEU A 134 0.86 0.68 -9.44
CA LEU A 134 2.28 0.37 -9.16
C LEU A 134 2.71 -0.96 -9.81
N ASP A 135 3.98 -1.06 -10.23
CA ASP A 135 4.62 -2.33 -10.63
C ASP A 135 5.07 -3.16 -9.39
N LYS A 136 5.48 -4.44 -9.56
CA LYS A 136 5.49 -5.47 -8.48
C LYS A 136 6.81 -5.71 -7.70
N TYR A 137 6.66 -6.43 -6.58
CA TYR A 137 7.40 -6.52 -5.30
C TYR A 137 8.62 -7.44 -5.25
N SER A 138 9.49 -7.26 -4.24
CA SER A 138 10.51 -8.24 -3.79
C SER A 138 10.23 -8.66 -2.34
N THR A 139 10.18 -9.96 -2.05
CA THR A 139 10.07 -10.50 -0.68
C THR A 139 11.45 -10.90 -0.16
N SER A 140 11.95 -10.26 0.89
CA SER A 140 13.15 -10.71 1.61
C SER A 140 12.76 -11.23 3.00
N GLN A 141 13.01 -12.51 3.27
CA GLN A 141 12.95 -13.04 4.63
C GLN A 141 14.20 -12.57 5.39
N ARG A 142 14.03 -11.91 6.54
CA ARG A 142 15.12 -11.73 7.50
C ARG A 142 15.35 -13.07 8.20
N GLN A 143 16.49 -13.71 7.93
CA GLN A 143 17.00 -14.76 8.81
C GLN A 143 17.48 -14.07 10.09
N GLY A 144 16.90 -14.50 11.21
CA GLY A 144 17.35 -14.10 12.56
C GLY A 144 18.68 -14.75 12.94
#